data_AF-A0A1E3VMF9-F1
#
_entry.id   AF-A0A1E3VMF9-F1
#
_cell.length_a   1.000
_cell.length_b   1.000
_cell.length_c   1.000
_cell.angle_alpha   90.00
_cell.angle_beta   90.00
_cell.angle_gamma   90.00
#
_symmetry.space_group_name_H-M   'P 1'
#
loop_
_entity.id
_entity.type
_entity.pdbx_description
1 polymer ?
#
loop_
_entity_poly.entity_id
_entity_poly.type
_entity_poly.pdbx_seq_one_letter_code
_entity_poly.pdbx_strand_id
1 'polypeptide(L)'
;MVAAIGIAAFASVAAVAPAYAGCMPLGSAGGLISKNGLIPGKAAVNKAQSKGGGKVIKIVLCQNGNSFVYRATVLSNKGDVKNVTVNAKTGQ
;
A
#
# COMPACT_ATOMS: atom_id res chain seq x y z
N MET A 1 -28.81 50.02 4.90
CA MET A 1 -29.04 48.77 5.65
C MET A 1 -28.42 47.63 4.83
N VAL A 2 -27.37 47.03 5.41
CA VAL A 2 -26.61 45.79 5.11
C VAL A 2 -26.66 45.16 3.71
N ALA A 3 -25.46 45.05 3.14
CA ALA A 3 -25.10 44.37 1.90
C ALA A 3 -25.35 42.86 1.95
N ALA A 4 -26.04 42.32 0.94
CA ALA A 4 -26.18 40.89 0.72
C ALA A 4 -24.93 40.35 -0.02
N ILE A 5 -23.88 40.06 0.74
CA ILE A 5 -22.72 39.32 0.25
C ILE A 5 -23.12 37.84 0.21
N GLY A 6 -23.46 37.36 -0.98
CA GLY A 6 -23.68 35.94 -1.25
C GLY A 6 -22.37 35.19 -1.05
N ILE A 7 -22.21 34.59 0.13
CA ILE A 7 -21.08 33.71 0.43
C ILE A 7 -21.37 32.39 -0.28
N ALA A 8 -20.82 32.25 -1.49
CA ALA A 8 -20.66 30.97 -2.16
C ALA A 8 -19.86 30.05 -1.22
N ALA A 9 -20.56 29.15 -0.54
CA ALA A 9 -19.95 28.10 0.25
C ALA A 9 -19.30 27.09 -0.72
N PHE A 10 -18.07 27.38 -1.12
CA PHE A 10 -17.16 26.39 -1.68
C PHE A 10 -16.84 25.39 -0.56
N ALA A 11 -17.70 24.40 -0.39
CA ALA A 11 -17.40 23.20 0.35
C ALA A 11 -16.30 22.46 -0.44
N SER A 12 -15.06 22.84 -0.21
CA SER A 12 -13.89 22.06 -0.60
C SER A 12 -13.97 20.73 0.12
N VAL A 13 -14.63 19.77 -0.52
CA VAL A 13 -14.51 18.35 -0.20
C VAL A 13 -13.07 18.01 -0.53
N ALA A 14 -12.19 18.18 0.47
CA ALA A 14 -10.89 17.57 0.46
C ALA A 14 -11.17 16.07 0.35
N ALA A 15 -11.07 15.55 -0.88
CA ALA A 15 -10.99 14.13 -1.14
C ALA A 15 -9.73 13.66 -0.41
N VAL A 16 -9.90 13.30 0.86
CA VAL A 16 -8.95 12.52 1.62
C VAL A 16 -8.85 11.19 0.88
N ALA A 17 -7.96 11.15 -0.11
CA ALA A 17 -7.43 9.90 -0.62
C ALA A 17 -7.11 9.07 0.63
N PRO A 18 -7.58 7.83 0.76
CA PRO A 18 -7.32 7.04 1.94
C PRO A 18 -5.81 6.99 2.07
N ALA A 19 -5.29 7.78 3.01
CA ALA A 19 -3.92 7.67 3.44
C ALA A 19 -3.84 6.24 3.93
N TYR A 20 -3.21 5.37 3.14
CA TYR A 20 -3.01 3.98 3.48
C TYR A 20 -2.47 3.98 4.92
N ALA A 21 -3.33 3.61 5.86
CA ALA A 21 -3.03 3.72 7.27
C ALA A 21 -1.80 2.85 7.51
N GLY A 22 -0.67 3.46 7.84
CA GLY A 22 0.57 2.74 8.14
C GLY A 22 1.07 1.83 7.01
N CYS A 23 1.49 2.40 5.87
CA CYS A 23 2.48 1.71 5.03
C CYS A 23 3.77 1.56 5.83
N MET A 24 3.97 0.39 6.43
CA MET A 24 5.14 0.08 7.24
C MET A 24 6.12 -0.81 6.46
N PRO A 25 7.43 -0.65 6.67
CA PRO A 25 8.41 -1.58 6.14
C PRO A 25 8.11 -2.99 6.62
N LEU A 26 8.32 -3.98 5.75
CA LEU A 26 8.00 -5.37 6.08
C LEU A 26 8.77 -5.87 7.31
N GLY A 27 9.99 -5.35 7.54
CA GLY A 27 10.77 -5.63 8.75
C GLY A 27 10.08 -5.17 10.05
N SER A 28 9.35 -4.06 10.01
CA SER A 28 8.56 -3.58 11.15
C SER A 28 7.20 -4.29 11.25
N ALA A 29 6.72 -4.85 10.13
CA ALA A 29 5.41 -5.48 10.01
C ALA A 29 5.32 -6.90 10.60
N GLY A 30 6.44 -7.51 10.99
CA GLY A 30 6.50 -8.89 11.49
C GLY A 30 5.48 -9.20 12.59
N GLY A 31 5.32 -8.29 13.55
CA GLY A 31 4.34 -8.44 14.63
C GLY A 31 2.89 -8.48 14.14
N LEU A 32 2.52 -7.66 13.15
CA LEU A 32 1.17 -7.69 12.57
C LEU A 32 0.94 -8.93 11.72
N ILE A 33 1.97 -9.40 11.01
CA ILE A 33 1.93 -10.59 10.16
C ILE A 33 1.63 -11.82 11.01
N SER A 34 2.40 -12.02 12.08
CA SER A 34 2.19 -13.12 13.03
C SER A 34 0.85 -13.01 13.77
N LYS A 35 0.44 -11.79 14.15
CA LYS A 35 -0.79 -11.57 14.93
C LYS A 35 -2.07 -11.74 14.10
N ASN A 36 -2.05 -11.48 12.79
CA ASN A 36 -3.21 -11.59 11.90
C ASN A 36 -3.19 -12.84 11.00
N GLY A 37 -2.19 -13.71 11.12
CA GLY A 37 -2.05 -14.88 10.24
C GLY A 37 -1.85 -14.52 8.77
N LEU A 38 -1.19 -13.39 8.50
CA LEU A 38 -0.89 -12.94 7.14
C LEU A 38 0.24 -13.79 6.55
N ILE A 39 0.32 -13.89 5.23
CA ILE A 39 1.43 -14.63 4.60
C ILE A 39 2.77 -14.03 5.07
N PRO A 40 3.74 -14.89 5.43
CA PRO A 40 5.02 -14.44 5.96
C PRO A 40 5.75 -13.56 4.94
N GLY A 41 6.50 -12.60 5.44
CA GLY A 41 7.24 -11.64 4.62
C GLY A 41 8.06 -12.27 3.50
N LYS A 42 8.72 -13.39 3.78
CA LYS A 42 9.50 -14.15 2.80
C LYS A 42 8.63 -14.71 1.67
N ALA A 43 7.42 -15.18 1.96
CA ALA A 43 6.47 -15.65 0.96
C ALA A 43 5.91 -14.48 0.14
N ALA A 44 5.62 -13.33 0.77
CA ALA A 44 5.17 -12.13 0.09
C ALA A 44 6.24 -11.59 -0.89
N VAL A 45 7.51 -11.56 -0.45
CA VAL A 45 8.65 -11.20 -1.31
C VAL A 45 8.76 -12.16 -2.49
N ASN A 46 8.70 -13.47 -2.25
CA ASN A 46 8.81 -14.46 -3.32
C ASN A 46 7.67 -14.32 -4.34
N LYS A 47 6.42 -14.15 -3.89
CA LYS A 47 5.28 -13.90 -4.78
C LYS A 47 5.41 -12.60 -5.56
N ALA A 48 5.84 -11.52 -4.92
CA ALA A 48 6.10 -10.25 -5.59
C ALA A 48 7.22 -10.40 -6.64
N GLN A 49 8.25 -11.18 -6.33
CA GLN A 49 9.35 -11.48 -7.23
C GLN A 49 8.90 -12.26 -8.46
N SER A 50 8.11 -13.33 -8.26
CA SER A 50 7.51 -14.12 -9.34
C SER A 50 6.57 -13.29 -10.22
N LYS A 51 5.79 -12.38 -9.63
CA LYS A 51 4.89 -11.50 -10.39
C LYS A 51 5.61 -10.36 -11.10
N GLY A 52 6.67 -9.83 -10.51
CA GLY A 52 7.43 -8.71 -11.05
C GLY A 52 8.51 -9.12 -12.06
N GLY A 53 8.88 -10.41 -12.12
CA GLY A 53 9.87 -10.93 -13.07
C GLY A 53 11.26 -10.31 -12.90
N GLY A 54 11.67 -10.06 -11.65
CA GLY A 54 12.89 -9.29 -11.36
C GLY A 54 13.29 -9.39 -9.89
N LYS A 55 14.16 -8.50 -9.40
CA LYS A 55 14.57 -8.46 -7.98
C LYS A 55 13.70 -7.49 -7.19
N VAL A 56 13.12 -7.94 -6.08
CA VAL A 56 12.42 -7.03 -5.15
C VAL A 56 13.45 -6.13 -4.48
N ILE A 57 13.38 -4.83 -4.72
CA ILE A 57 14.29 -3.83 -4.13
C ILE A 57 13.68 -3.12 -2.92
N LYS A 58 12.35 -3.11 -2.82
CA LYS A 58 11.62 -2.53 -1.68
C LYS A 58 10.32 -3.29 -1.49
N ILE A 59 9.93 -3.52 -0.23
CA ILE A 59 8.62 -4.08 0.08
C ILE A 59 8.07 -3.46 1.36
N VAL A 60 6.81 -3.03 1.29
CA VAL A 60 6.09 -2.40 2.39
C VAL A 60 4.75 -3.11 2.58
N LEU A 61 4.34 -3.29 3.83
CA LEU A 61 2.99 -3.71 4.18
C LEU A 61 2.17 -2.44 4.37
N CYS A 62 1.12 -2.26 3.59
CA CYS A 62 0.18 -1.18 3.77
C CYS A 62 -1.16 -1.74 4.21
N GLN A 63 -1.78 -1.10 5.21
CA GLN A 63 -3.14 -1.40 5.58
C GLN A 63 -4.09 -0.51 4.76
N ASN A 64 -5.03 -1.14 4.07
CA ASN A 64 -6.09 -0.51 3.33
C ASN A 64 -7.43 -0.89 3.99
N GLY A 65 -7.87 -0.06 4.93
CA GLY A 65 -9.04 -0.33 5.77
C GLY A 65 -8.87 -1.61 6.60
N ASN A 66 -9.72 -2.62 6.35
CA ASN A 66 -9.67 -3.93 7.00
C ASN A 66 -8.78 -4.95 6.28
N SER A 67 -8.11 -4.55 5.20
CA SER A 67 -7.26 -5.42 4.39
C SER A 67 -5.81 -5.00 4.48
N PHE A 68 -4.92 -5.97 4.44
CA PHE A 68 -3.48 -5.75 4.41
C PHE A 68 -2.97 -6.09 3.00
N VAL A 69 -2.15 -5.22 2.42
CA VAL A 69 -1.55 -5.40 1.10
C VAL A 69 -0.05 -5.16 1.17
N TYR A 70 0.71 -6.06 0.57
CA TYR A 70 2.13 -5.87 0.33
C TYR A 70 2.33 -5.11 -0.98
N ARG A 71 2.96 -3.95 -0.90
CA ARG A 71 3.48 -3.25 -2.08
C ARG A 71 4.95 -3.53 -2.20
N ALA A 72 5.32 -4.24 -3.24
CA ALA A 72 6.69 -4.52 -3.59
C ALA A 72 7.07 -3.72 -4.83
N THR A 73 8.26 -3.15 -4.80
CA THR A 73 8.91 -2.54 -5.94
C THR A 73 9.95 -3.53 -6.45
N VAL A 74 9.78 -3.96 -7.70
CA VAL A 74 10.62 -4.95 -8.36
C VAL A 74 11.37 -4.27 -9.49
N LEU A 75 12.68 -4.46 -9.50
CA LEU A 75 13.54 -4.12 -10.62
C LEU A 75 13.50 -5.28 -11.61
N SER A 76 12.80 -5.11 -12.74
CA SER A 76 12.77 -6.10 -13.82
C SER A 76 14.14 -6.20 -14.49
N ASN A 77 14.41 -7.33 -15.14
CA ASN A 77 15.70 -7.61 -15.80
C ASN A 77 16.02 -6.67 -16.99
N LYS A 78 15.05 -5.82 -17.39
CA LYS A 78 15.19 -4.78 -18.42
C LYS A 78 15.64 -3.42 -17.85
N GLY A 79 15.80 -3.31 -16.53
CA GLY A 79 16.11 -2.06 -15.83
C GLY A 79 14.87 -1.27 -15.39
N ASP A 80 13.67 -1.70 -15.78
CA ASP A 80 12.42 -1.05 -15.39
C ASP A 80 12.05 -1.33 -13.93
N VAL A 81 11.58 -0.30 -13.23
CA VAL A 81 11.06 -0.43 -11.86
C VAL A 81 9.54 -0.59 -11.92
N LYS A 82 9.03 -1.75 -11.49
CA LYS A 82 7.61 -2.06 -11.47
C LYS A 82 7.11 -2.19 -10.03
N ASN A 83 5.97 -1.59 -9.74
CA ASN A 83 5.28 -1.82 -8.48
C ASN A 83 4.27 -2.96 -8.63
N VAL A 84 4.44 -4.00 -7.81
CA VAL A 84 3.54 -5.13 -7.68
C VAL A 84 2.86 -5.06 -6.33
N THR A 85 1.54 -5.24 -6.32
CA THR A 85 0.76 -5.33 -5.10
C THR A 85 0.32 -6.77 -4.90
N VAL A 86 0.50 -7.30 -3.70
CA VAL A 86 0.14 -8.66 -3.30
C VAL A 86 -0.72 -8.58 -2.04
N ASN A 87 -1.91 -9.16 -2.05
CA ASN A 87 -2.78 -9.20 -0.89
C ASN A 87 -2.13 -10.00 0.24
N ALA A 88 -2.03 -9.44 1.45
CA ALA A 88 -1.33 -10.08 2.56
C ALA A 88 -2.13 -11.20 3.24
N LYS A 89 -3.44 -11.32 2.99
CA LYS A 89 -4.26 -12.46 3.43
C LYS A 89 -4.24 -13.61 2.43
N THR A 90 -4.43 -13.33 1.14
CA THR A 90 -4.60 -14.38 0.11
C THR A 90 -3.32 -14.67 -0.68
N GLY A 91 -2.35 -13.75 -0.65
CA GLY A 91 -1.17 -13.82 -1.50
C GLY A 91 -1.48 -13.77 -2.98
N GLN A 92 -2.61 -13.20 -3.37
CA GLN A 92 -2.93 -12.91 -4.77
C GLN A 92 -2.42 -11.53 -5.15
#